data_AF-A0A4Q3VZX2-F1
#
_entry.id   AF-A0A4Q3VZX2-F1
#
_cell.length_a   1.000
_cell.length_b   1.000
_cell.length_c   1.000
_cell.angle_alpha   90.00
_cell.angle_beta   90.00
_cell.angle_gamma   90.00
#
_symmetry.space_group_name_H-M   'P 1'
#
loop_
_entity.id
_entity.type
_entity.pdbx_description
1 polymer ?
#
loop_
_entity_poly.entity_id
_entity_poly.type
_entity_poly.pdbx_seq_one_letter_code
_entity_poly.pdbx_strand_id
1 'polypeptide(L)'
;MEQSLYRYLQSVGWLRWLFMTKSGEIVIGQFPNAPLIVGLLAKGVEVVSGGPVQNAAGHIAQAAFAVWAILEIGWGVNPFRRILGTVALAFIGWNVLQSFG
;
A
#
# COMPACT_ATOMS: atom_id res chain seq x y z
N MET A 1 -11.14 -4.56 -22.92
CA MET A 1 -11.37 -4.71 -21.47
C MET A 1 -11.00 -3.46 -20.69
N GLU A 2 -9.83 -2.85 -20.92
CA GLU A 2 -9.40 -1.64 -20.21
C GLU A 2 -10.28 -0.41 -20.53
N GLN A 3 -10.59 -0.15 -21.82
CA GLN A 3 -11.46 0.98 -22.20
C GLN A 3 -12.91 0.88 -21.67
N SER A 4 -13.43 -0.33 -21.44
CA SER A 4 -14.74 -0.51 -20.81
C SER A 4 -14.70 -0.19 -19.31
N LEU A 5 -13.61 -0.57 -18.63
CA LEU A 5 -13.39 -0.25 -17.22
C LEU A 5 -13.27 1.26 -17.00
N TYR A 6 -12.47 1.95 -17.83
CA TYR A 6 -12.31 3.40 -17.75
C TYR A 6 -13.64 4.14 -17.94
N ARG A 7 -14.46 3.74 -18.91
CA ARG A 7 -15.81 4.31 -19.11
C ARG A 7 -16.71 4.10 -17.90
N TYR A 8 -16.66 2.93 -17.29
CA TYR A 8 -17.44 2.63 -16.09
C TYR A 8 -16.98 3.43 -14.87
N LEU A 9 -15.67 3.53 -14.64
CA LEU A 9 -15.12 4.34 -13.55
C LEU A 9 -15.47 5.82 -13.72
N GLN A 10 -15.61 6.31 -14.95
CA GLN A 10 -16.04 7.67 -15.24
C GLN A 10 -17.56 7.89 -15.05
N SER A 11 -18.40 6.88 -15.29
CA SER A 11 -19.86 7.02 -15.15
C SER A 11 -20.33 6.98 -13.70
N VAL A 12 -19.57 6.34 -12.81
CA VAL A 12 -19.93 6.18 -11.41
C VAL A 12 -19.19 7.21 -10.55
N GLY A 13 -19.90 8.21 -10.02
CA GLY A 13 -19.31 9.36 -9.35
C GLY A 13 -18.36 9.04 -8.19
N TRP A 14 -18.68 8.06 -7.34
CA TRP A 14 -17.83 7.69 -6.20
C TRP A 14 -16.58 6.90 -6.63
N LEU A 15 -16.69 6.04 -7.66
CA LEU A 15 -15.54 5.34 -8.25
C LEU A 15 -14.61 6.32 -8.97
N ARG A 16 -15.20 7.26 -9.70
CA ARG A 16 -14.48 8.35 -10.32
C ARG A 16 -13.66 9.09 -9.27
N TRP A 17 -14.30 9.55 -8.19
CA TRP A 17 -13.60 10.23 -7.09
C TRP A 17 -12.47 9.37 -6.49
N LEU A 18 -12.72 8.08 -6.28
CA LEU A 18 -11.78 7.17 -5.63
C LEU A 18 -10.46 7.00 -6.42
N PHE A 19 -10.54 6.92 -7.75
CA PHE A 19 -9.38 6.68 -8.62
C PHE A 19 -8.87 7.93 -9.35
N MET A 20 -9.59 9.04 -9.26
CA MET A 20 -9.21 10.30 -9.91
C MET A 20 -8.07 10.99 -9.17
N THR A 21 -7.07 11.41 -9.94
CA THR A 21 -5.97 12.24 -9.47
C THR A 21 -6.39 13.70 -9.36
N LYS A 22 -5.58 14.52 -8.70
CA LYS A 22 -5.77 15.99 -8.67
C LYS A 22 -5.72 16.63 -10.06
N SER A 23 -5.07 16.01 -11.04
CA SER A 23 -5.04 16.46 -12.44
C SER A 23 -6.29 16.08 -13.25
N GLY A 24 -7.22 15.30 -12.66
CA GLY A 24 -8.43 14.85 -13.33
C GLY A 24 -8.30 13.55 -14.11
N GLU A 25 -7.16 12.86 -14.00
CA GLU A 25 -6.88 11.59 -14.67
C GLU A 25 -7.32 10.41 -13.81
N ILE A 26 -7.80 9.33 -14.43
CA ILE A 26 -8.10 8.07 -13.72
C ILE A 26 -6.83 7.22 -13.72
N VAL A 27 -6.30 6.93 -12.53
CA VAL A 27 -5.13 6.08 -12.38
C VAL A 27 -5.42 4.93 -11.42
N ILE A 28 -5.44 3.72 -11.98
CA ILE A 28 -5.74 2.48 -11.26
C ILE A 28 -4.45 1.79 -10.82
N GLY A 29 -3.46 1.70 -11.72
CA GLY A 29 -2.16 1.09 -11.49
C GLY A 29 -1.04 2.10 -11.64
N GLN A 30 -0.05 2.02 -10.75
CA GLN A 30 1.14 2.85 -10.77
C GLN A 30 2.36 2.00 -10.46
N PHE A 31 3.53 2.50 -10.86
CA PHE A 31 4.77 1.87 -10.44
C PHE A 31 4.88 1.91 -8.91
N PRO A 32 5.24 0.79 -8.26
CA PRO A 32 5.31 0.73 -6.81
C PRO A 32 6.39 1.67 -6.27
N ASN A 33 6.11 2.34 -5.15
CA ASN A 33 7.10 3.16 -4.46
C ASN A 33 8.27 2.28 -3.97
N ALA A 34 9.48 2.84 -3.91
CA ALA A 34 10.66 2.10 -3.44
C ALA A 34 10.46 1.41 -2.07
N PRO A 35 9.84 2.03 -1.05
CA PRO A 35 9.57 1.35 0.23
C PRO A 35 8.62 0.16 0.11
N LEU A 36 7.66 0.18 -0.81
CA LEU A 36 6.78 -0.96 -1.07
C LEU A 36 7.56 -2.14 -1.65
N ILE A 37 8.46 -1.86 -2.60
CA ILE A 37 9.33 -2.87 -3.20
C ILE A 37 10.23 -3.51 -2.13
N VAL A 38 10.89 -2.68 -1.31
CA VAL A 38 11.73 -3.17 -0.21
C VAL A 38 10.92 -4.03 0.76
N GLY A 39 9.71 -3.58 1.13
CA GLY A 39 8.83 -4.33 2.01
C GLY A 39 8.43 -5.68 1.43
N LEU A 40 8.06 -5.73 0.15
CA LEU A 40 7.70 -6.98 -0.55
C LEU A 40 8.89 -7.94 -0.65
N LEU A 41 10.08 -7.45 -0.97
CA LEU A 41 11.29 -8.28 -1.04
C LEU A 41 11.69 -8.82 0.34
N ALA A 42 11.70 -7.97 1.36
CA ALA A 42 11.98 -8.38 2.74
C ALA A 42 10.94 -9.40 3.23
N LYS A 43 9.65 -9.20 2.90
CA LYS A 43 8.60 -10.17 3.21
C LYS A 43 8.82 -11.50 2.49
N GLY A 44 9.28 -11.47 1.24
CA GLY A 44 9.68 -12.67 0.51
C GLY A 44 10.80 -13.44 1.24
N VAL A 45 11.83 -12.74 1.71
CA VAL A 45 12.92 -13.33 2.50
C VAL A 45 12.41 -13.90 3.83
N GLU A 46 11.56 -13.16 4.55
CA GLU A 46 10.93 -13.64 5.78
C GLU A 46 10.21 -14.98 5.57
N VAL A 47 9.42 -15.10 4.50
CA VAL A 47 8.62 -16.30 4.22
C VAL A 47 9.46 -17.53 3.90
N VAL A 48 10.64 -17.36 3.28
CA VAL A 48 11.49 -18.48 2.83
C VAL A 48 12.65 -18.80 3.78
N SER A 49 12.84 -18.00 4.83
CA SER A 49 13.93 -18.16 5.79
C SER A 49 13.44 -18.64 7.15
N GLY A 50 14.37 -18.97 8.05
CA GLY A 50 14.07 -19.38 9.41
C GLY A 50 14.98 -18.72 10.44
N GLY A 51 14.60 -18.80 11.71
CA GLY A 51 15.42 -18.35 12.83
C GLY A 51 15.70 -16.84 12.79
N PRO A 52 16.94 -16.39 13.09
CA PRO A 52 17.25 -14.96 13.18
C PRO A 52 17.03 -14.16 11.89
N VAL A 53 17.25 -14.78 10.73
CA VAL A 53 17.08 -14.12 9.42
C VAL A 53 15.62 -13.81 9.15
N GLN A 54 14.72 -14.75 9.45
CA GLN A 54 13.29 -14.57 9.34
C GLN A 54 12.83 -13.36 10.18
N ASN A 55 13.27 -13.30 11.44
CA ASN A 55 12.90 -12.21 12.34
C ASN A 55 13.40 -10.85 11.83
N ALA A 56 14.67 -10.76 11.42
CA ALA A 56 15.22 -9.53 10.86
C ALA A 56 14.50 -9.08 9.59
N ALA A 57 14.23 -10.01 8.67
CA ALA A 57 13.48 -9.74 7.45
C ALA A 57 12.06 -9.25 7.73
N GLY A 58 11.38 -9.83 8.73
CA GLY A 58 10.06 -9.39 9.18
C GLY A 58 10.06 -7.96 9.72
N HIS A 59 11.04 -7.59 10.55
CA HIS A 59 11.17 -6.21 11.04
C HIS A 59 11.44 -5.21 9.90
N ILE A 60 12.29 -5.58 8.94
CA ILE A 60 12.57 -4.75 7.75
C ILE A 60 11.30 -4.58 6.92
N ALA A 61 10.56 -5.67 6.66
CA ALA A 61 9.31 -5.63 5.91
C ALA A 61 8.29 -4.71 6.58
N GLN A 62 8.12 -4.85 7.90
CA GLN A 62 7.20 -4.04 8.69
C GLN A 62 7.56 -2.55 8.64
N ALA A 63 8.83 -2.19 8.83
CA ALA A 63 9.29 -0.80 8.75
C ALA A 63 9.10 -0.22 7.34
N ALA A 64 9.44 -0.97 6.30
CA ALA A 64 9.30 -0.54 4.92
C ALA A 64 7.83 -0.32 4.53
N PHE A 65 6.92 -1.22 4.93
CA PHE A 65 5.48 -1.04 4.73
C PHE A 65 4.91 0.13 5.54
N ALA A 66 5.40 0.39 6.75
CA ALA A 66 4.98 1.55 7.53
C ALA A 66 5.40 2.87 6.85
N VAL A 67 6.65 2.97 6.38
CA VAL A 67 7.13 4.13 5.61
C VAL A 67 6.31 4.31 4.33
N TRP A 68 6.09 3.23 3.58
CA TRP A 68 5.24 3.26 2.40
C TRP A 68 3.84 3.80 2.72
N ALA A 69 3.19 3.25 3.75
CA ALA A 69 1.84 3.63 4.14
C ALA A 69 1.74 5.12 4.49
N ILE A 70 2.70 5.67 5.24
CA ILE A 70 2.77 7.11 5.56
C ILE A 70 2.91 7.94 4.27
N LEU A 71 3.76 7.50 3.34
CA LEU A 71 3.92 8.19 2.05
C LEU A 71 2.61 8.18 1.24
N GLU A 72 1.88 7.08 1.23
CA GLU A 72 0.58 6.99 0.56
C GLU A 72 -0.47 7.91 1.19
N ILE A 73 -0.50 8.03 2.51
CA ILE A 73 -1.45 8.90 3.21
C ILE A 73 -1.17 10.37 2.88
N GLY A 74 0.09 10.80 2.93
CA GLY A 74 0.47 12.20 2.69
C GLY A 74 0.45 12.57 1.20
N TRP A 75 1.07 11.73 0.36
CA TRP A 75 1.40 12.04 -1.03
C TRP A 75 0.77 11.09 -2.05
N GLY A 76 -0.11 10.19 -1.62
CA GLY A 76 -0.92 9.38 -2.54
C GLY A 76 -1.70 10.26 -3.51
N VAL A 77 -1.64 9.91 -4.80
CA VAL A 77 -2.17 10.72 -5.91
C VAL A 77 -3.69 10.77 -5.99
N ASN A 78 -4.38 9.80 -5.40
CA ASN A 78 -5.82 9.65 -5.40
C ASN A 78 -6.30 9.13 -4.03
N PRO A 79 -7.60 9.26 -3.70
CA PRO A 79 -8.16 8.79 -2.45
C PRO A 79 -7.95 7.30 -2.20
N PHE A 80 -8.00 6.47 -3.26
CA PHE A 80 -7.75 5.03 -3.16
C PHE A 80 -6.40 4.73 -2.50
N ARG A 81 -5.32 5.33 -3.00
CA ARG A 81 -3.96 5.15 -2.47
C ARG A 81 -3.88 5.59 -1.00
N ARG A 82 -4.46 6.73 -0.66
CA ARG A 82 -4.46 7.28 0.71
C ARG A 82 -5.20 6.37 1.70
N ILE A 83 -6.35 5.84 1.30
CA ILE A 83 -7.12 4.88 2.09
C ILE A 83 -6.32 3.59 2.28
N LEU A 84 -5.72 3.07 1.21
CA LEU A 84 -4.90 1.87 1.27
C LEU A 84 -3.73 2.03 2.26
N GLY A 85 -3.02 3.17 2.20
CA GLY A 85 -1.98 3.51 3.17
C GLY A 85 -2.52 3.58 4.60
N THR A 86 -3.67 4.22 4.81
CA THR A 86 -4.30 4.32 6.14
C THR A 86 -4.63 2.95 6.71
N VAL A 87 -5.25 2.08 5.92
CA VAL A 87 -5.60 0.71 6.32
C VAL A 87 -4.35 -0.12 6.62
N ALA A 88 -3.32 -0.02 5.77
CA ALA A 88 -2.06 -0.71 5.99
C ALA A 88 -1.37 -0.27 7.30
N LEU A 89 -1.30 1.04 7.56
CA LEU A 89 -0.70 1.56 8.78
C LEU A 89 -1.48 1.13 10.03
N ALA A 90 -2.82 1.17 9.97
CA ALA A 90 -3.67 0.71 11.06
C ALA A 90 -3.46 -0.78 11.35
N PHE A 91 -3.37 -1.62 10.31
CA PHE A 91 -3.10 -3.04 10.46
C PHE A 91 -1.71 -3.29 11.08
N ILE A 92 -0.67 -2.58 10.62
CA ILE A 92 0.68 -2.69 11.20
C ILE A 92 0.66 -2.29 12.68
N GLY A 93 0.03 -1.14 13.02
CA GLY A 93 -0.11 -0.69 14.40
C GLY A 93 -0.83 -1.68 15.28
N TRP A 94 -1.92 -2.29 14.78
CA TRP A 94 -2.67 -3.34 15.49
C TRP A 94 -1.81 -4.58 15.79
N ASN A 95 -1.00 -5.04 14.83
CA ASN A 95 -0.07 -6.15 15.06
C ASN A 95 1.01 -5.79 16.09
N VAL A 96 1.53 -4.56 16.05
CA VAL A 96 2.50 -4.09 17.05
C VAL A 96 1.88 -4.08 18.44
N LEU A 97 0.66 -3.56 18.60
CA LEU A 97 -0.02 -3.53 19.90
C LEU A 97 -0.23 -4.94 20.49
N GLN A 98 -0.60 -5.92 19.66
CA GLN A 98 -0.74 -7.31 20.10
C GLN A 98 0.59 -7.94 20.52
N SER A 99 1.73 -7.48 20.00
CA SER A 99 3.05 -8.04 20.37
C SER A 99 3.49 -7.70 21.80
N PHE A 100 2.80 -6.76 22.46
CA PHE A 100 3.06 -6.37 23.86
C PHE A 100 2.00 -6.89 24.85
N GLY A 101 0.96 -7.57 24.36
CA GLY A 101 -0.18 -8.07 25.16
C GLY A 101 -0.07 -9.53 25.57
#